data_AF-A0AAW6KEW3-F1
#
_entry.id   AF-A0AAW6KEW3-F1
#
_cell.length_a   1.000
_cell.length_b   1.000
_cell.length_c   1.000
_cell.angle_alpha   90.00
_cell.angle_beta   90.00
_cell.angle_gamma   90.00
#
_symmetry.space_group_name_H-M   'P 1'
#
loop_
_entity.id
_entity.type
_entity.pdbx_description
1 polymer ?
#
loop_
_entity_poly.entity_id
_entity_poly.type
_entity_poly.pdbx_seq_one_letter_code
_entity_poly.pdbx_strand_id
1 'polypeptide(L)'
;MAVEDRLRTRLEGVDGVTADDIAAWTAEAEDESGLKEGEDDTALLYMALAVAYETLATRAAQYFVYKDGDEMVDKSRLYNNYMRLALNARRNYRKTLRARRGAGQSHAGRADLR
;
A
#
# COMPACT_ATOMS: atom_id res chain seq x y z
N MET A 1 11.61 -0.33 15.73
CA MET A 1 11.65 -1.34 14.65
C MET A 1 11.50 -0.56 13.36
N ALA A 2 12.43 -0.74 12.43
CA ALA A 2 12.48 0.07 11.21
C ALA A 2 11.24 -0.16 10.33
N VAL A 3 10.93 0.79 9.47
CA VAL A 3 9.82 0.66 8.51
C VAL A 3 10.04 -0.52 7.57
N GLU A 4 11.28 -0.73 7.11
CA GLU A 4 11.65 -1.87 6.26
C GLU A 4 11.42 -3.21 6.96
N ASP A 5 11.79 -3.34 8.24
CA ASP A 5 11.57 -4.57 9.01
C ASP A 5 10.09 -4.87 9.15
N ARG A 6 9.28 -3.82 9.41
CA ARG A 6 7.82 -3.95 9.48
C ARG A 6 7.24 -4.35 8.12
N LEU A 7 7.74 -3.78 7.02
CA LEU A 7 7.30 -4.12 5.67
C LEU A 7 7.64 -5.58 5.35
N ARG A 8 8.86 -6.02 5.67
CA ARG A 8 9.31 -7.41 5.51
C ARG A 8 8.42 -8.38 6.28
N THR A 9 8.14 -8.14 7.55
CA THR A 9 7.24 -8.99 8.34
C THR A 9 5.82 -9.03 7.76
N ARG A 10 5.33 -7.92 7.18
CA ARG A 10 3.98 -7.87 6.60
C ARG A 10 3.86 -8.61 5.27
N LEU A 11 4.97 -8.76 4.55
CA LEU A 11 5.05 -9.46 3.28
C LEU A 11 5.73 -10.83 3.41
N GLU A 12 5.90 -11.31 4.64
CA GLU A 12 6.42 -12.63 4.92
C GLU A 12 5.52 -13.70 4.28
N GLY A 13 6.12 -14.60 3.50
CA GLY A 13 5.40 -15.64 2.77
C GLY A 13 4.80 -15.20 1.43
N VAL A 14 5.04 -13.97 0.98
CA VAL A 14 4.72 -13.58 -0.41
C VAL A 14 5.86 -14.05 -1.33
N ASP A 15 5.54 -14.98 -2.22
CA ASP A 15 6.52 -15.53 -3.17
C ASP A 15 7.07 -14.44 -4.11
N GLY A 16 8.38 -14.49 -4.33
CA GLY A 16 9.09 -13.60 -5.26
C GLY A 16 9.34 -12.18 -4.74
N VAL A 17 9.15 -11.93 -3.44
CA VAL A 17 9.56 -10.68 -2.79
C VAL A 17 10.99 -10.83 -2.28
N THR A 18 11.89 -9.96 -2.75
CA THR A 18 13.29 -9.95 -2.31
C THR A 18 13.56 -8.84 -1.28
N ALA A 19 14.73 -8.87 -0.64
CA ALA A 19 15.17 -7.76 0.22
C ALA A 19 15.33 -6.45 -0.57
N ASP A 20 15.78 -6.54 -1.83
CA ASP A 20 15.92 -5.39 -2.72
C ASP A 20 14.57 -4.77 -3.06
N ASP A 21 13.53 -5.59 -3.24
CA ASP A 21 12.16 -5.11 -3.43
C ASP A 21 11.68 -4.31 -2.21
N ILE A 22 11.91 -4.82 -1.00
CA ILE A 22 11.53 -4.16 0.25
C ILE A 22 12.22 -2.79 0.38
N ALA A 23 13.52 -2.73 0.09
CA ALA A 23 14.27 -1.48 0.11
C ALA A 23 13.77 -0.49 -0.97
N ALA A 24 13.54 -0.98 -2.18
CA ALA A 24 13.02 -0.17 -3.29
C ALA A 24 11.65 0.43 -2.98
N TRP A 25 10.70 -0.37 -2.47
CA TRP A 25 9.37 0.12 -2.11
C TRP A 25 9.38 1.10 -0.95
N THR A 26 10.32 0.93 -0.01
CA THR A 26 10.47 1.87 1.10
C THR A 26 11.04 3.20 0.59
N ALA A 27 12.04 3.17 -0.28
CA ALA A 27 12.58 4.37 -0.92
C ALA A 27 11.55 5.11 -1.79
N GLU A 28 10.78 4.38 -2.59
CA GLU A 28 9.69 4.95 -3.40
C GLU A 28 8.59 5.56 -2.53
N ALA A 29 8.27 4.92 -1.41
CA ALA A 29 7.31 5.46 -0.46
C ALA A 29 7.78 6.75 0.21
N GLU A 30 9.07 6.86 0.53
CA GLU A 30 9.65 8.12 1.03
C GLU A 30 9.55 9.24 -0.02
N ASP A 31 9.86 8.94 -1.28
CA ASP A 31 9.78 9.88 -2.38
C ASP A 31 8.33 10.35 -2.63
N GLU A 32 7.38 9.41 -2.76
CA GLU A 32 5.98 9.74 -3.07
C GLU A 32 5.28 10.44 -1.89
N SER A 33 5.59 10.05 -0.65
CA SER A 33 4.96 10.65 0.53
C SER A 33 5.62 11.94 0.99
N GLY A 34 6.87 12.17 0.60
CA GLY A 34 7.73 13.21 1.14
C GLY A 34 8.08 13.03 2.62
N LEU A 35 7.79 11.87 3.20
CA LEU A 35 8.11 11.54 4.59
C LEU A 35 9.45 10.83 4.68
N LYS A 36 10.17 11.05 5.78
CA LYS A 36 11.34 10.25 6.16
C LYS A 36 11.06 9.37 7.37
N GLU A 37 11.83 8.30 7.50
CA GLU A 37 11.80 7.48 8.71
C GLU A 37 12.06 8.36 9.96
N GLY A 38 11.26 8.15 11.00
CA GLY A 38 11.20 8.96 12.21
C GLY A 38 10.15 10.08 12.18
N GLU A 39 9.61 10.47 11.02
CA GLU A 39 8.60 11.53 10.94
C GLU A 39 7.18 11.01 11.18
N ASP A 40 6.79 9.96 10.47
CA ASP A 40 5.53 9.22 10.66
C ASP A 40 5.67 7.81 10.06
N ASP A 41 6.38 6.95 10.78
CA ASP A 41 6.70 5.58 10.36
C ASP A 41 5.45 4.76 10.02
N THR A 42 4.30 5.11 10.59
CA THR A 42 3.05 4.39 10.31
C THR A 42 2.44 4.85 8.99
N ALA A 43 2.43 6.16 8.72
CA ALA A 43 2.06 6.66 7.40
C ALA A 43 3.03 6.12 6.33
N LEU A 44 4.34 6.20 6.56
CA LEU A 44 5.35 5.72 5.63
C LEU A 44 5.21 4.22 5.35
N LEU A 45 4.98 3.39 6.38
CA LEU A 45 4.68 1.96 6.20
C LEU A 45 3.44 1.73 5.33
N TYR A 46 2.35 2.48 5.54
CA TYR A 46 1.16 2.32 4.71
C TYR A 46 1.38 2.75 3.26
N MET A 47 2.25 3.72 3.02
CA MET A 47 2.63 4.09 1.67
C MET A 47 3.48 3.00 1.02
N ALA A 48 4.48 2.48 1.72
CA ALA A 48 5.31 1.37 1.23
C ALA A 48 4.49 0.11 0.93
N LEU A 49 3.49 -0.20 1.76
CA LEU A 49 2.54 -1.30 1.48
C LEU A 49 1.71 -1.04 0.22
N ALA A 50 1.30 0.20 -0.05
CA ALA A 50 0.56 0.52 -1.25
C ALA A 50 1.41 0.27 -2.52
N VAL A 51 2.65 0.77 -2.53
CA VAL A 51 3.60 0.57 -3.62
C VAL A 51 3.89 -0.92 -3.82
N ALA A 52 4.14 -1.66 -2.74
CA ALA A 52 4.40 -3.09 -2.78
C ALA A 52 3.23 -3.86 -3.41
N TYR A 53 1.99 -3.59 -2.97
CA TYR A 53 0.81 -4.27 -3.51
C TYR A 53 0.51 -3.88 -4.96
N GLU A 54 0.75 -2.64 -5.39
CA GLU A 54 0.64 -2.22 -6.80
C GLU A 54 1.65 -2.94 -7.68
N THR A 55 2.89 -3.07 -7.20
CA THR A 55 3.95 -3.81 -7.87
C THR A 55 3.60 -5.30 -8.00
N LEU A 56 3.14 -5.92 -6.91
CA LEU A 56 2.74 -7.33 -6.89
C LEU A 56 1.52 -7.59 -7.78
N ALA A 57 0.55 -6.68 -7.80
CA ALA A 57 -0.57 -6.76 -8.73
C ALA A 57 -0.05 -6.75 -10.18
N THR A 58 0.82 -5.80 -10.52
CA THR A 58 1.38 -5.67 -11.87
C THR A 58 2.18 -6.91 -12.27
N ARG A 59 3.00 -7.47 -11.37
CA ARG A 59 3.69 -8.76 -11.58
C ARG A 59 2.69 -9.89 -11.83
N ALA A 60 1.65 -10.02 -11.02
CA ALA A 60 0.59 -11.02 -11.23
C ALA A 60 -0.11 -10.84 -12.59
N ALA A 61 -0.22 -9.60 -13.07
CA ALA A 61 -0.84 -9.29 -14.34
C ALA A 61 0.01 -9.65 -15.56
N GLN A 62 1.32 -9.57 -15.47
CA GLN A 62 2.21 -9.95 -16.56
C GLN A 62 2.06 -11.43 -16.98
N TYR A 63 1.63 -12.29 -16.05
CA TYR A 63 1.40 -13.72 -16.29
C TYR A 63 -0.04 -14.05 -16.73
N PHE A 64 -0.86 -13.05 -17.13
CA PHE A 64 -2.25 -13.27 -17.54
C PHE A 64 -2.45 -14.12 -18.80
N VAL A 65 -1.41 -14.27 -19.62
CA VAL A 65 -1.49 -15.01 -20.88
C VAL A 65 -0.26 -15.90 -21.00
N TYR A 66 -0.30 -17.06 -20.35
CA TYR A 66 0.54 -18.18 -20.76
C TYR A 66 -0.39 -19.20 -21.41
N LYS A 67 -0.39 -19.24 -22.75
CA LYS A 67 -1.05 -20.31 -23.51
C LYS A 67 -0.03 -21.42 -23.69
N ASP A 68 -0.12 -22.47 -22.89
CA ASP A 68 0.50 -23.75 -23.22
C ASP A 68 -0.61 -24.78 -23.42
N GLY A 69 -0.86 -25.14 -24.68
CA GLY A 69 -1.78 -26.20 -25.11
C GLY A 69 -3.26 -26.00 -24.69
N ASP A 70 -3.57 -26.27 -23.42
CA ASP A 70 -4.92 -26.46 -22.86
C ASP A 70 -5.15 -25.81 -21.47
N GLU A 71 -4.14 -25.25 -20.78
CA GLU A 71 -4.31 -24.61 -19.46
C GLU A 71 -4.31 -23.08 -19.52
N MET A 72 -5.44 -22.47 -19.17
CA MET A 72 -5.56 -21.03 -18.95
C MET A 72 -5.65 -20.76 -17.45
N VAL A 73 -4.57 -20.24 -16.85
CA VAL A 73 -4.57 -19.84 -15.44
C VAL A 73 -5.11 -18.41 -15.33
N ASP A 74 -6.39 -18.25 -14.99
CA ASP A 74 -6.99 -16.94 -14.72
C ASP A 74 -6.52 -16.36 -13.37
N LYS A 75 -5.51 -15.49 -13.44
CA LYS A 75 -4.98 -14.76 -12.26
C LYS A 75 -5.75 -13.49 -11.92
N SER A 76 -6.96 -13.26 -12.47
CA SER A 76 -7.61 -11.94 -12.41
C SER A 76 -8.05 -11.62 -11.01
N ARG A 77 -8.39 -12.67 -10.27
CA ARG A 77 -8.71 -12.60 -8.85
C ARG A 77 -7.50 -12.17 -8.01
N LEU A 78 -6.30 -12.65 -8.34
CA LEU A 78 -5.08 -12.31 -7.60
C LEU A 78 -4.70 -10.84 -7.81
N TYR A 79 -4.72 -10.37 -9.06
CA TYR A 79 -4.53 -8.95 -9.39
C TYR A 79 -5.51 -8.06 -8.62
N ASN A 80 -6.81 -8.38 -8.71
CA ASN A 80 -7.86 -7.60 -8.07
C ASN A 80 -7.71 -7.58 -6.54
N ASN A 81 -7.24 -8.68 -5.94
CA ASN A 81 -7.00 -8.74 -4.50
C ASN A 81 -5.86 -7.82 -4.09
N TYR A 82 -4.71 -7.86 -4.78
CA TYR A 82 -3.59 -6.96 -4.48
C TYR A 82 -3.96 -5.49 -4.70
N MET A 83 -4.66 -5.15 -5.78
CA MET A 83 -5.13 -3.78 -6.01
C MET A 83 -6.09 -3.30 -4.91
N ARG A 84 -6.96 -4.17 -4.37
CA ARG A 84 -7.81 -3.81 -3.22
C ARG A 84 -6.98 -3.56 -1.97
N LEU A 85 -5.95 -4.37 -1.72
CA LEU A 85 -5.03 -4.15 -0.60
C LEU A 85 -4.26 -2.83 -0.75
N ALA A 86 -3.77 -2.51 -1.95
CA ALA A 86 -3.13 -1.23 -2.26
C ALA A 86 -4.05 -0.04 -1.98
N LEU A 87 -5.30 -0.08 -2.46
CA LEU A 87 -6.29 0.97 -2.22
C LEU A 87 -6.60 1.16 -0.73
N ASN A 88 -6.64 0.07 0.04
CA ASN A 88 -6.83 0.11 1.47
C ASN A 88 -5.60 0.71 2.18
N ALA A 89 -4.39 0.35 1.75
CA ALA A 89 -3.15 0.93 2.25
C ALA A 89 -3.09 2.45 2.00
N ARG A 90 -3.39 2.92 0.78
CA ARG A 90 -3.50 4.36 0.46
C ARG A 90 -4.59 5.06 1.27
N ARG A 91 -5.69 4.38 1.58
CA ARG A 91 -6.73 4.93 2.46
C ARG A 91 -6.22 5.10 3.89
N ASN A 92 -5.48 4.12 4.40
CA ASN A 92 -4.91 4.17 5.75
C ASN A 92 -3.82 5.24 5.85
N TYR A 93 -2.94 5.36 4.86
CA TYR A 93 -1.98 6.47 4.74
C TYR A 93 -2.67 7.85 4.81
N ARG A 94 -3.74 8.05 4.04
CA ARG A 94 -4.50 9.32 4.09
C ARG A 94 -5.15 9.55 5.46
N LYS A 95 -5.62 8.48 6.12
CA LYS A 95 -6.21 8.58 7.47
C LYS A 95 -5.17 8.96 8.51
N THR A 96 -3.97 8.37 8.48
CA THR A 96 -2.89 8.70 9.43
C THR A 96 -2.46 10.15 9.27
N LEU A 97 -2.27 10.62 8.03
CA LEU A 97 -1.96 12.02 7.77
C LEU A 97 -3.05 12.99 8.23
N ARG A 98 -4.32 12.65 8.02
CA ARG A 98 -5.46 13.47 8.50
C ARG A 98 -5.54 13.51 10.02
N ALA A 99 -5.32 12.37 10.68
CA ALA A 99 -5.28 12.29 12.14
C ALA A 99 -4.14 13.17 12.70
N ARG A 100 -2.98 13.18 12.03
CA ARG A 100 -1.84 14.05 12.38
C ARG A 100 -2.13 15.54 12.19
N ARG A 101 -2.83 15.91 11.11
CA ARG A 101 -3.21 17.31 10.82
C ARG A 101 -4.35 17.85 11.70
N GLY A 102 -4.80 17.07 12.67
CA GLY A 102 -5.81 17.47 13.64
C GLY A 102 -7.21 17.03 13.22
N ALA A 103 -7.92 16.43 14.18
CA ALA A 103 -9.36 16.22 14.17
C ALA A 103 -10.11 17.56 14.23
N GLY A 104 -9.90 18.43 13.25
CA GLY A 104 -10.76 19.57 12.97
C GLY A 104 -12.03 19.09 12.28
N GLN A 105 -12.84 18.27 12.97
CA GLN A 105 -14.28 18.32 12.69
C GLN A 105 -14.73 19.70 13.17
N SER A 106 -14.62 20.70 12.31
CA SER A 106 -15.54 21.83 12.39
C SER A 106 -16.92 21.22 12.19
N HIS A 107 -17.59 20.85 13.28
CA HIS A 107 -19.03 20.77 13.28
C HIS A 107 -19.49 22.16 12.85
N ALA A 108 -19.79 22.33 11.56
CA ALA A 108 -20.59 23.43 11.10
C ALA A 108 -21.86 23.36 11.96
N GLY A 109 -21.97 24.27 12.93
CA GLY A 109 -23.14 24.35 13.79
C GLY A 109 -24.37 24.33 12.90
N ARG A 110 -25.29 23.41 13.15
CA ARG A 110 -26.56 23.35 12.42
C ARG A 110 -27.16 24.76 12.42
N ALA A 111 -27.40 25.31 11.24
CA ALA A 111 -27.96 26.65 11.04
C ALA A 111 -29.47 26.70 11.31
N ASP A 112 -29.96 25.91 12.27
CA ASP A 112 -31.39 25.71 12.56
C ASP A 112 -31.72 26.01 14.04
N LEU A 113 -31.14 27.08 14.59
CA LEU A 113 -31.62 27.72 15.82
C LEU A 113 -32.01 29.16 15.49
N ARG A 114 -33.21 29.29 14.92
CA ARG A 114 -34.00 30.53 14.89
C ARG A 114 -35.12 30.40 15.91
#